data_AF-A0A0G0W9K1-F1
#
_entry.id   AF-A0A0G0W9K1-F1
#
_cell.length_a   1.000
_cell.length_b   1.000
_cell.length_c   1.000
_cell.angle_alpha   90.00
_cell.angle_beta   90.00
_cell.angle_gamma   90.00
#
_symmetry.space_group_name_H-M   'P 1'
#
loop_
_entity.id
_entity.type
_entity.pdbx_description
1 polymer ?
#
loop_
_entity_poly.entity_id
_entity_poly.type
_entity_poly.pdbx_seq_one_letter_code
_entity_poly.pdbx_strand_id
1 'polypeptide(L)'
;MAFREICEELAELYDKKNQDYAEKGDTYKNFRENAELWDTEIWQEPLRRLTEKVVRLTNLIKSEKEPNFESIDDSIKDIAVLAIIAMDMRRGNK
;
A
#
# COMPACT_ATOMS: atom_id res chain seq x y z
N MET A 1 21.01 4.77 -11.25
CA MET A 1 20.30 6.00 -10.85
C MET A 1 18.82 5.71 -10.63
N ALA A 2 18.11 5.16 -11.62
CA ALA A 2 16.67 4.82 -11.53
C ALA A 2 16.16 4.16 -10.23
N PHE A 3 16.86 3.16 -9.66
CA PHE A 3 16.34 2.47 -8.47
C PHE A 3 16.24 3.37 -7.22
N ARG A 4 17.21 4.26 -7.00
CA ARG A 4 17.18 5.16 -5.84
C ARG A 4 16.10 6.22 -5.97
N GLU A 5 15.94 6.76 -7.17
CA GLU A 5 14.86 7.69 -7.52
C GLU A 5 13.49 7.03 -7.27
N ILE A 6 13.31 5.77 -7.67
CA ILE A 6 12.09 5.01 -7.37
C ILE A 6 11.88 4.89 -5.86
N CYS A 7 12.91 4.57 -5.08
CA CYS A 7 12.77 4.50 -3.62
C CYS A 7 12.36 5.84 -3.00
N GLU A 8 12.89 6.97 -3.50
CA GLU A 8 12.52 8.32 -3.05
C GLU A 8 11.05 8.61 -3.40
N GLU A 9 10.62 8.31 -4.63
CA GLU A 9 9.21 8.45 -5.03
C GLU A 9 8.26 7.62 -4.16
N LEU A 10 8.65 6.40 -3.80
CA LEU A 10 7.84 5.54 -2.92
C LEU A 10 7.72 6.11 -1.50
N ALA A 11 8.80 6.74 -0.99
CA ALA A 11 8.78 7.41 0.30
C ALA A 11 7.84 8.63 0.27
N GLU A 12 7.94 9.47 -0.77
CA GLU A 12 7.04 10.61 -0.95
C GLU A 12 5.57 10.20 -1.11
N LEU A 13 5.32 9.12 -1.86
CA LEU A 13 3.98 8.56 -2.03
C LEU A 13 3.40 8.08 -0.70
N TYR A 14 4.22 7.40 0.10
CA TYR A 14 3.85 6.99 1.45
C TYR A 14 3.54 8.19 2.35
N ASP A 15 4.36 9.24 2.33
CA ASP A 15 4.15 10.44 3.15
C ASP A 15 2.86 11.16 2.76
N LYS A 16 2.58 11.33 1.46
CA LYS A 16 1.32 11.92 0.96
C LYS A 16 0.10 11.14 1.43
N LYS A 17 0.11 9.81 1.26
CA LYS A 17 -0.98 8.95 1.72
C LYS A 17 -1.16 9.03 3.23
N ASN A 18 -0.06 9.03 3.97
CA ASN A 18 -0.10 9.16 5.40
C ASN A 18 -0.66 10.50 5.85
N GLN A 19 -0.39 11.61 5.17
CA GLN A 19 -0.98 12.92 5.47
C GLN A 19 -2.51 12.89 5.36
N ASP A 20 -3.05 12.28 4.29
CA ASP A 20 -4.50 12.12 4.10
C ASP A 20 -5.16 11.31 5.23
N TYR A 21 -4.42 10.36 5.83
CA TYR A 21 -4.89 9.57 6.97
C TYR A 21 -4.56 10.20 8.34
N ALA A 22 -3.48 10.99 8.44
CA ALA A 22 -2.99 11.61 9.67
C ALA A 22 -3.80 12.83 10.09
N GLU A 23 -4.46 13.54 9.16
CA GLU A 23 -5.46 14.56 9.52
C GLU A 23 -6.60 14.00 10.40
N LYS A 24 -6.78 12.67 10.43
CA LYS A 24 -7.75 11.96 11.29
C LYS A 24 -7.16 11.46 12.62
N GLY A 25 -5.92 11.80 12.94
CA GLY A 25 -5.25 11.51 14.22
C GLY A 25 -4.65 10.11 14.36
N ASP A 26 -4.94 9.19 13.44
CA ASP A 26 -4.43 7.82 13.47
C ASP A 26 -4.34 7.19 12.07
N THR A 27 -3.13 7.23 11.49
CA THR A 27 -2.82 6.74 10.15
C THR A 27 -3.11 5.24 9.95
N TYR A 28 -3.03 4.42 11.00
CA TYR A 28 -3.15 2.96 10.90
C TYR A 28 -4.40 2.40 11.56
N LYS A 29 -5.35 3.25 11.94
CA LYS A 29 -6.63 2.85 12.51
C LYS A 29 -7.31 1.75 11.70
N ASN A 30 -7.42 1.95 10.38
CA ASN A 30 -8.04 0.98 9.47
C ASN A 30 -7.31 -0.38 9.42
N PHE A 31 -6.01 -0.41 9.71
CA PHE A 31 -5.25 -1.65 9.74
C PHE A 31 -5.48 -2.36 11.08
N ARG A 32 -5.52 -1.62 12.20
CA ARG A 32 -5.86 -2.21 13.51
C ARG A 32 -7.27 -2.76 13.56
N GLU A 33 -8.26 -1.97 13.14
CA GLU A 33 -9.67 -2.39 13.17
C GLU A 33 -9.90 -3.64 12.31
N ASN A 34 -9.27 -3.72 11.14
CA ASN A 34 -9.34 -4.93 10.33
C ASN A 34 -8.59 -6.10 10.97
N ALA A 35 -7.37 -5.88 11.49
CA ALA A 35 -6.58 -6.94 12.10
C ALA A 35 -7.35 -7.59 13.28
N GLU A 36 -8.03 -6.77 14.08
CA GLU A 36 -8.93 -7.21 15.15
C GLU A 36 -10.14 -7.99 14.59
N LEU A 37 -10.79 -7.48 13.53
CA LEU A 37 -11.93 -8.16 12.90
C LEU A 37 -11.57 -9.55 12.34
N TRP A 38 -10.35 -9.71 11.82
CA TRP A 38 -9.89 -10.95 11.18
C TRP A 38 -9.05 -11.84 12.09
N ASP A 39 -8.86 -11.47 13.36
CA ASP A 39 -7.98 -12.17 14.32
C ASP A 39 -6.58 -12.41 13.76
N THR A 40 -5.94 -11.32 13.30
CA THR A 40 -4.61 -11.32 12.69
C THR A 40 -3.71 -10.27 13.31
N GLU A 41 -2.40 -10.40 13.10
CA GLU A 41 -1.44 -9.38 13.48
C GLU A 41 -1.50 -8.20 12.50
N ILE A 42 -1.38 -6.96 13.01
CA ILE A 42 -1.54 -5.73 12.21
C ILE A 42 -0.66 -5.70 10.95
N TRP A 43 0.55 -6.25 10.99
CA TRP A 43 1.48 -6.25 9.84
C TRP A 43 1.00 -7.14 8.68
N GLN A 44 0.02 -8.02 8.92
CA GLN A 44 -0.58 -8.87 7.89
C GLN A 44 -1.60 -8.10 7.04
N GLU A 45 -2.20 -7.03 7.57
CA GLU A 45 -3.20 -6.24 6.84
C GLU A 45 -2.68 -5.58 5.55
N PRO A 46 -1.50 -4.94 5.53
CA PRO A 46 -0.92 -4.45 4.29
C PRO A 46 -0.71 -5.56 3.24
N LEU A 47 -0.40 -6.80 3.66
CA LEU A 47 -0.24 -7.94 2.74
C LEU A 47 -1.57 -8.39 2.13
N ARG A 48 -2.65 -8.32 2.90
CA ARG A 48 -4.00 -8.57 2.39
C ARG A 48 -4.39 -7.54 1.33
N ARG A 49 -4.19 -6.25 1.62
CA ARG A 49 -4.42 -5.17 0.65
C ARG A 49 -3.52 -5.27 -0.57
N LEU A 50 -2.28 -5.73 -0.40
CA LEU A 50 -1.36 -5.99 -1.50
C LEU A 50 -1.96 -7.04 -2.45
N THR A 51 -2.57 -8.09 -1.91
CA THR A 51 -3.21 -9.14 -2.73
C THR A 51 -4.35 -8.57 -3.57
N GLU A 52 -5.20 -7.71 -3.00
CA GLU A 52 -6.27 -7.02 -3.74
C GLU A 52 -5.69 -6.18 -4.90
N LYS A 53 -4.59 -5.46 -4.64
CA LYS A 53 -3.89 -4.66 -5.66
C LYS A 53 -3.30 -5.51 -6.78
N VAL A 54 -2.70 -6.66 -6.45
CA VAL A 54 -2.17 -7.62 -7.44
C VAL A 54 -3.28 -8.19 -8.32
N VAL A 55 -4.41 -8.58 -7.73
CA VAL A 55 -5.58 -9.07 -8.47
C VAL A 55 -6.09 -8.01 -9.44
N ARG A 56 -6.23 -6.77 -8.96
CA ARG A 56 -6.66 -5.65 -9.81
C ARG A 56 -5.67 -5.36 -10.93
N LEU A 57 -4.36 -5.31 -10.64
CA LEU A 57 -3.32 -5.11 -11.64
C LEU A 57 -3.38 -6.19 -12.72
N THR A 58 -3.55 -7.45 -12.32
CA THR A 58 -3.70 -8.57 -13.26
C THR A 58 -4.91 -8.38 -14.16
N ASN A 59 -6.03 -7.92 -13.61
CA ASN A 59 -7.24 -7.64 -14.39
C ASN A 59 -7.04 -6.47 -15.37
N LEU A 60 -6.35 -5.41 -14.94
CA LEU A 60 -6.05 -4.26 -15.81
C LEU A 60 -5.21 -4.68 -17.01
N ILE A 61 -4.11 -5.40 -16.78
CA ILE A 61 -3.23 -5.93 -17.83
C ILE A 61 -4.00 -6.79 -18.83
N LYS A 62 -4.91 -7.64 -18.35
CA LYS A 62 -5.73 -8.51 -19.21
C LYS A 62 -6.83 -7.78 -19.98
N SER A 63 -7.29 -6.63 -19.47
CA SER A 63 -8.50 -5.99 -20.00
C SER A 63 -8.28 -5.20 -21.28
N GLU A 64 -7.03 -4.94 -21.69
CA GLU A 64 -6.63 -4.03 -22.78
C GLU A 64 -7.30 -2.64 -22.73
N LYS A 65 -7.97 -2.30 -21.63
CA LYS A 65 -8.64 -1.03 -21.41
C LYS A 65 -7.70 -0.09 -20.70
N GLU A 66 -7.69 1.15 -21.17
CA GLU A 66 -7.00 2.24 -20.49
C GLU A 66 -7.69 2.53 -19.15
N PRO A 67 -7.00 2.40 -18.01
CA PRO A 67 -7.61 2.68 -16.71
C PRO A 67 -7.88 4.17 -16.53
N ASN A 68 -9.11 4.50 -16.12
CA ASN A 68 -9.54 5.90 -15.94
C ASN A 68 -8.93 6.62 -14.73
N PHE A 69 -8.50 5.90 -13.69
CA PHE A 69 -8.17 6.51 -12.39
C PHE A 69 -6.87 6.00 -11.74
N GLU A 70 -6.29 4.89 -12.22
CA GLU A 70 -5.07 4.32 -11.62
C GLU A 70 -4.29 3.52 -12.65
N SER A 71 -3.08 3.97 -12.97
CA SER A 71 -2.25 3.34 -13.98
C SER A 71 -1.66 2.00 -13.49
N ILE A 72 -1.04 1.27 -14.42
CA ILE A 72 -0.23 0.09 -14.10
C ILE A 72 0.90 0.47 -13.13
N ASP A 73 1.59 1.59 -13.39
CA ASP A 73 2.71 2.05 -12.57
C ASP A 73 2.26 2.46 -11.17
N ASP A 74 1.12 3.15 -11.03
CA ASP A 74 0.54 3.47 -9.72
C ASP A 74 0.23 2.20 -8.91
N SER A 75 -0.31 1.18 -9.58
CA SER A 75 -0.60 -0.11 -8.94
C SER A 75 0.68 -0.81 -8.46
N ILE A 76 1.75 -0.77 -9.24
CA ILE A 76 3.05 -1.34 -8.86
C ILE A 76 3.65 -0.56 -7.67
N LYS A 77 3.59 0.77 -7.69
CA LYS A 77 4.07 1.62 -6.58
C LYS A 77 3.30 1.34 -5.29
N ASP A 78 1.98 1.20 -5.36
CA ASP A 78 1.14 0.84 -4.21
C ASP A 78 1.51 -0.51 -3.61
N ILE A 79 1.75 -1.53 -4.46
CA ILE A 79 2.21 -2.84 -4.02
C ILE A 79 3.54 -2.73 -3.27
N ALA A 80 4.50 -1.97 -3.81
CA ALA A 80 5.80 -1.76 -3.17
C ALA A 80 5.67 -1.03 -1.83
N VAL A 81 4.87 0.04 -1.76
CA VAL A 81 4.61 0.78 -0.50
C VAL A 81 3.97 -0.13 0.55
N LEU A 82 2.95 -0.92 0.19
CA LEU A 82 2.29 -1.85 1.12
C LEU A 82 3.26 -2.91 1.68
N ALA A 83 4.16 -3.43 0.85
CA ALA A 83 5.19 -4.37 1.28
C ALA A 83 6.18 -3.72 2.27
N ILE A 84 6.57 -2.46 2.03
CA ILE A 84 7.44 -1.70 2.93
C ILE A 84 6.73 -1.44 4.27
N ILE A 85 5.44 -1.04 4.25
CA ILE A 85 4.66 -0.84 5.47
C ILE A 85 4.55 -2.13 6.28
N ALA A 86 4.26 -3.28 5.63
CA ALA A 86 4.22 -4.57 6.31
C ALA A 86 5.54 -4.87 7.03
N MET A 87 6.66 -4.62 6.36
CA MET A 87 7.99 -4.82 6.92
C MET A 87 8.29 -3.86 8.07
N ASP A 88 7.85 -2.59 7.98
CA ASP A 88 8.02 -1.60 9.03
C ASP A 88 7.23 -1.97 10.30
N MET A 89 5.96 -2.37 10.14
CA MET A 89 5.12 -2.87 11.23
C MET A 89 5.69 -4.15 11.85
N ARG A 90 6.15 -5.09 11.02
CA ARG A 90 6.76 -6.34 11.51
C ARG A 90 8.05 -6.10 12.31
N ARG A 91 8.75 -4.99 12.07
CA ARG A 91 9.93 -4.56 12.83
C ARG A 91 9.56 -3.85 14.14
N GLY A 92 8.28 -3.56 14.39
CA GLY A 92 7.82 -2.85 15.57
C GLY A 92 8.06 -1.34 15.54
N ASN A 93 8.32 -0.77 14.37
CA ASN A 93 8.45 0.68 14.22
C ASN A 93 7.08 1.39 14.26
N LYS A 94 5.99 0.63 14.12
CA LYS A 94 4.59 1.05 14.06
C LYS A 94 3.66 -0.01 14.64
#